data_AF-A0A920JQJ2-F1
#
_entry.id   AF-A0A920JQJ2-F1
#
_cell.length_a   1.000
_cell.length_b   1.000
_cell.length_c   1.000
_cell.angle_alpha   90.00
_cell.angle_beta   90.00
_cell.angle_gamma   90.00
#
_symmetry.space_group_name_H-M   'P 1'
#
loop_
_entity.id
_entity.type
_entity.pdbx_description
1 polymer ?
#
loop_
_entity_poly.entity_id
_entity_poly.type
_entity_poly.pdbx_seq_one_letter_code
_entity_poly.pdbx_strand_id
1 'polypeptide(L)'
;MVGEAKANTFLKASGYEIGKSLVEDNMLKMASNMLRTEKIIMPEKVYVAESIESKDISLVPVSNISKDKMILDIEFNDKEMKDYLSETIIWNGPLGMFEIDEFSNGTKSLIDYLKQSDSKVIAGGGETIFAINKFSDTKHFHYVSTAGGAFLEYLGGSLLPSIEALKSK
;
A
#
# COMPACT_ATOMS: atom_id res chain seq x y z
N MET A 1 -5.46 2.22 -4.21
CA MET A 1 -4.30 2.97 -3.67
C MET A 1 -3.06 2.13 -3.83
N VAL A 2 -1.89 2.74 -4.00
CA VAL A 2 -0.58 2.07 -4.05
C VAL A 2 0.24 2.55 -2.85
N GLY A 3 0.89 1.62 -2.15
CA GLY A 3 1.73 1.89 -0.98
C GLY A 3 3.23 1.68 -1.23
N GLU A 4 4.04 1.99 -0.21
CA GLU A 4 5.46 1.67 -0.12
C GLU A 4 6.31 2.15 -1.32
N ALA A 5 7.42 1.46 -1.61
CA ALA A 5 8.31 1.76 -2.72
C ALA A 5 7.61 1.78 -4.08
N LYS A 6 6.51 1.02 -4.25
CA LYS A 6 5.73 1.04 -5.48
C LYS A 6 5.12 2.42 -5.72
N ALA A 7 4.61 3.07 -4.67
CA ALA A 7 4.03 4.41 -4.78
C ALA A 7 5.06 5.44 -5.32
N ASN A 8 6.33 5.31 -4.94
CA ASN A 8 7.40 6.18 -5.43
C ASN A 8 7.58 6.10 -6.95
N THR A 9 7.46 4.90 -7.53
CA THR A 9 7.48 4.70 -8.99
C THR A 9 6.32 5.43 -9.67
N PHE A 10 5.12 5.39 -9.08
CA PHE A 10 3.97 6.15 -9.60
C PHE A 10 4.13 7.66 -9.41
N LEU A 11 4.70 8.12 -8.30
CA LEU A 11 4.99 9.54 -8.06
C LEU A 11 5.99 10.08 -9.09
N LYS A 12 7.10 9.36 -9.31
CA LYS A 12 8.10 9.71 -10.32
C LYS A 12 7.50 9.68 -11.73
N ALA A 13 6.66 8.68 -12.04
CA ALA A 13 5.94 8.58 -13.31
C ALA A 13 4.91 9.72 -13.53
N SER A 14 4.45 10.36 -12.45
CA SER A 14 3.60 11.56 -12.45
C SER A 14 4.39 12.87 -12.53
N GLY A 15 5.73 12.80 -12.54
CA GLY A 15 6.61 13.97 -12.63
C GLY A 15 7.00 14.59 -11.29
N TYR A 16 6.67 13.96 -10.15
CA TYR A 16 7.10 14.44 -8.83
C TYR A 16 8.56 14.08 -8.56
N GLU A 17 9.22 14.96 -7.80
CA GLU A 17 10.50 14.65 -7.17
C GLU A 17 10.29 13.59 -6.09
N ILE A 18 11.20 12.64 -5.99
CA ILE A 18 11.16 11.57 -4.97
C ILE A 18 12.43 11.52 -4.13
N GLY A 19 13.40 12.40 -4.37
CA GLY A 19 14.67 12.46 -3.65
C GLY A 19 15.43 11.14 -3.74
N LYS A 20 15.84 10.60 -2.59
CA LYS A 20 16.58 9.34 -2.47
C LYS A 20 15.69 8.10 -2.37
N SER A 21 14.38 8.23 -2.58
CA SER A 21 13.44 7.12 -2.43
C SER A 21 13.69 6.00 -3.44
N LEU A 22 13.42 4.77 -3.03
CA LEU A 22 13.52 3.60 -3.91
C LEU A 22 12.53 3.74 -5.08
N VAL A 23 12.98 3.43 -6.30
CA VAL A 23 12.17 3.49 -7.51
C VAL A 23 12.59 2.40 -8.51
N GLU A 24 11.61 1.85 -9.22
CA GLU A 24 11.81 0.88 -10.28
C GLU A 24 11.75 1.59 -11.65
N ASP A 25 12.90 2.08 -12.13
CA ASP A 25 12.97 2.87 -13.37
C ASP A 25 12.44 2.13 -14.61
N ASN A 26 12.60 0.80 -14.66
CA ASN A 26 12.07 -0.05 -15.73
C ASN A 26 10.53 -0.13 -15.73
N MET A 27 9.87 0.21 -14.62
CA MET A 27 8.42 0.17 -14.46
C MET A 27 7.73 1.52 -14.73
N LEU A 28 8.48 2.60 -14.91
CA LEU A 28 7.93 3.96 -15.09
C LEU A 28 6.92 4.05 -16.24
N LYS A 29 7.22 3.44 -17.39
CA LYS A 29 6.30 3.44 -18.55
C LYS A 29 4.97 2.76 -18.22
N MET A 30 5.01 1.65 -17.48
CA MET A 30 3.82 0.94 -17.04
C MET A 30 3.03 1.78 -16.03
N ALA A 31 3.69 2.37 -15.05
CA ALA A 31 3.07 3.25 -14.07
C ALA A 31 2.36 4.45 -14.74
N SER A 32 3.03 5.13 -15.68
CA SER A 32 2.42 6.23 -16.46
C SER A 32 1.18 5.78 -17.24
N ASN A 33 1.18 4.56 -17.80
CA ASN A 33 0.00 4.04 -18.51
C ASN A 33 -1.14 3.74 -17.54
N MET A 34 -0.85 3.17 -16.37
CA MET A 34 -1.86 2.88 -15.34
C MET A 34 -2.47 4.17 -14.77
N LEU A 35 -1.69 5.23 -14.59
CA LEU A 35 -2.17 6.53 -14.12
C LEU A 35 -3.24 7.13 -15.05
N ARG A 36 -3.14 6.92 -16.36
CA ARG A 36 -4.14 7.37 -17.35
C ARG A 36 -5.51 6.71 -17.19
N THR A 37 -5.61 5.62 -16.42
CA THR A 37 -6.90 4.97 -16.16
C THR A 37 -7.73 5.71 -15.12
N GLU A 38 -7.13 6.65 -14.38
CA GLU A 38 -7.76 7.40 -13.28
C GLU A 38 -8.29 6.52 -12.14
N LYS A 39 -7.91 5.23 -12.12
CA LYS A 39 -8.27 4.26 -11.07
C LYS A 39 -7.21 4.15 -9.97
N ILE A 40 -6.08 4.81 -10.15
CA ILE A 40 -4.96 4.79 -9.21
C ILE A 40 -5.06 6.01 -8.30
N ILE A 41 -5.40 5.76 -7.05
CA ILE A 41 -5.39 6.77 -5.99
C ILE A 41 -3.93 7.02 -5.60
N MET A 42 -3.49 8.27 -5.81
CA MET A 42 -2.16 8.76 -5.47
C MET A 42 -2.21 9.52 -4.14
N PRO A 43 -1.17 9.43 -3.30
CA PRO A 43 -1.14 10.15 -2.04
C PRO A 43 -0.91 11.65 -2.25
N GLU A 44 -1.53 12.48 -1.41
CA GLU A 44 -1.28 13.92 -1.38
C GLU A 44 -0.02 14.29 -0.58
N LYS A 45 0.26 13.56 0.50
CA LYS A 45 1.41 13.79 1.38
C LYS A 45 2.13 12.50 1.77
N VAL A 46 3.40 12.68 2.12
CA VAL A 46 4.32 11.60 2.46
C VAL A 46 5.19 12.00 3.65
N TYR A 47 5.56 11.02 4.46
CA TYR A 47 6.56 11.17 5.50
C TYR A 47 7.94 10.92 4.90
N VAL A 48 8.82 11.91 5.06
CA VAL A 48 10.18 11.88 4.53
C VAL A 48 11.23 12.07 5.62
N ALA A 49 12.38 11.42 5.44
CA ALA A 49 13.53 11.54 6.33
C ALA A 49 14.85 11.39 5.54
N GLU A 50 15.99 11.74 6.14
CA GLU A 50 17.30 11.55 5.50
C GLU A 50 17.73 10.08 5.41
N SER A 51 17.33 9.27 6.40
CA SER A 51 17.54 7.82 6.47
C SER A 51 16.47 7.18 7.38
N ILE A 52 16.44 5.85 7.41
CA ILE A 52 15.52 5.07 8.27
C ILE A 52 15.85 5.22 9.78
N GLU A 53 17.06 5.64 10.12
CA GLU A 53 17.49 5.90 11.50
C GLU A 53 17.24 7.35 11.94
N SER A 54 16.92 8.24 11.00
CA SER A 54 16.69 9.66 11.29
C SER A 54 15.49 9.83 12.21
N LYS A 55 15.65 10.71 13.20
CA LYS A 55 14.54 11.18 14.07
C LYS A 55 13.92 12.47 13.55
N ASP A 56 14.56 13.17 12.61
CA ASP A 56 13.94 14.30 11.91
C ASP A 56 13.08 13.75 10.77
N ILE A 57 11.78 13.73 11.01
CA ILE A 57 10.77 13.21 10.10
C ILE A 57 9.80 14.33 9.79
N SER A 58 9.57 14.56 8.52
CA SER A 58 8.70 15.64 8.05
C SER A 58 7.56 15.05 7.22
N LEU A 59 6.34 15.46 7.52
CA LEU A 59 5.20 15.23 6.65
C LEU A 59 5.14 16.36 5.63
N VAL A 60 5.27 16.06 4.34
CA VAL A 60 5.30 17.05 3.26
C VAL A 60 4.33 16.67 2.13
N PRO A 61 3.76 17.66 1.42
CA PRO A 61 3.08 17.40 0.15
C PRO A 61 4.03 16.73 -0.85
N VAL A 62 3.51 15.85 -1.70
CA VAL A 62 4.31 15.19 -2.77
C VAL A 62 4.95 16.18 -3.75
N SER A 63 4.42 17.40 -3.84
CA SER A 63 4.99 18.49 -4.63
C SER A 63 6.20 19.18 -3.98
N ASN A 64 6.54 18.85 -2.73
CA ASN A 64 7.59 19.52 -1.96
C ASN A 64 8.56 18.53 -1.29
N ILE A 65 8.84 17.42 -1.97
CA ILE A 65 9.83 16.44 -1.52
C ILE A 65 11.24 16.98 -1.83
N SER A 66 12.09 17.03 -0.81
CA SER A 66 13.48 17.48 -0.96
C SER A 66 14.37 16.38 -1.55
N LYS A 67 15.39 16.78 -2.33
CA LYS A 67 16.29 15.86 -3.06
C LYS A 67 17.15 14.98 -2.15
N ASP A 68 17.38 15.43 -0.93
CA ASP A 68 18.24 14.78 0.07
C ASP A 68 17.49 13.84 1.01
N LYS A 69 16.15 13.85 0.99
CA LYS A 69 15.29 12.97 1.81
C LYS A 69 14.73 11.80 0.97
N MET A 70 14.23 10.78 1.66
CA MET A 70 13.52 9.63 1.09
C MET A 70 12.14 9.47 1.74
N ILE A 71 11.17 8.98 0.96
CA ILE A 71 9.81 8.63 1.38
C ILE A 71 9.84 7.30 2.11
N LEU A 72 9.31 7.28 3.33
CA LEU A 72 9.32 6.10 4.21
C LEU A 72 7.92 5.71 4.70
N ASP A 73 6.95 6.61 4.60
CA ASP A 73 5.54 6.32 4.86
C ASP A 73 4.65 7.29 4.07
N ILE A 74 3.39 6.93 3.90
CA ILE A 74 2.38 7.70 3.16
C ILE A 74 1.33 8.14 4.14
N GLU A 75 0.94 9.42 4.12
CA GLU A 75 -0.22 9.85 4.89
C GLU A 75 -1.47 9.19 4.31
N PHE A 76 -2.19 8.44 5.15
CA PHE A 76 -3.51 7.94 4.78
C PHE A 76 -4.58 8.91 5.24
N ASN A 77 -5.48 9.27 4.34
CA ASN A 77 -6.59 10.18 4.62
C ASN A 77 -7.88 9.60 4.03
N ASP A 78 -8.86 9.33 4.88
CA ASP A 78 -10.17 8.77 4.50
C ASP A 78 -10.86 9.56 3.38
N LYS A 79 -10.60 10.87 3.26
CA LYS A 79 -11.14 11.70 2.19
C LYS A 79 -10.70 11.23 0.81
N GLU A 80 -9.51 10.67 0.68
CA GLU A 80 -8.97 10.11 -0.57
C GLU A 80 -9.75 8.86 -1.01
N MET A 81 -10.44 8.18 -0.08
CA MET A 81 -11.18 6.94 -0.33
C MET A 81 -12.68 7.14 -0.54
N LYS A 82 -13.22 8.35 -0.28
CA LYS A 82 -14.68 8.61 -0.31
C LYS A 82 -15.33 8.29 -1.65
N ASP A 83 -14.66 8.62 -2.74
CA ASP A 83 -15.19 8.40 -4.10
C ASP A 83 -14.94 6.96 -4.59
N TYR A 84 -14.23 6.16 -3.79
CA TYR A 84 -13.82 4.78 -4.11
C TYR A 84 -14.44 3.75 -3.15
N LEU A 85 -15.52 4.13 -2.46
CA LEU A 85 -16.29 3.22 -1.61
C LEU A 85 -16.77 2.04 -2.45
N SER A 86 -16.36 0.85 -2.02
CA SER A 86 -16.65 -0.42 -2.70
C SER A 86 -17.32 -1.35 -1.70
N GLU A 87 -18.18 -2.24 -2.18
CA GLU A 87 -18.74 -3.31 -1.33
C GLU A 87 -17.65 -4.25 -0.79
N THR A 88 -16.52 -4.36 -1.51
CA THR A 88 -15.40 -5.24 -1.15
C THR A 88 -14.08 -4.50 -1.31
N ILE A 89 -13.21 -4.63 -0.31
CA ILE A 89 -11.84 -4.09 -0.30
C ILE A 89 -10.87 -5.27 -0.24
N ILE A 90 -9.92 -5.31 -1.16
CA ILE A 90 -8.79 -6.22 -1.11
C ILE A 90 -7.58 -5.43 -0.62
N TRP A 91 -6.99 -5.85 0.50
CA TRP A 91 -5.82 -5.21 1.08
C TRP A 91 -4.60 -6.15 1.01
N ASN A 92 -3.55 -5.67 0.34
CA ASN A 92 -2.27 -6.35 0.24
C ASN A 92 -1.10 -5.36 0.27
N GLY A 93 -0.40 -5.31 1.39
CA GLY A 93 0.79 -4.49 1.62
C GLY A 93 0.49 -3.28 2.51
N PRO A 94 1.44 -2.88 3.37
CA PRO A 94 1.33 -1.67 4.17
C PRO A 94 1.46 -0.41 3.28
N LEU A 95 1.45 0.77 3.90
CA LEU A 95 1.68 2.05 3.19
C LEU A 95 3.11 2.57 3.30
N GLY A 96 3.84 2.12 4.34
CA GLY A 96 5.19 2.55 4.66
C GLY A 96 5.96 1.49 5.44
N MET A 97 7.15 1.85 5.92
CA MET A 97 8.03 1.00 6.73
C MET A 97 7.52 0.82 8.16
N PHE A 98 6.35 0.19 8.29
CA PHE A 98 5.57 0.10 9.53
C PHE A 98 6.25 -0.67 10.66
N GLU A 99 7.32 -1.40 10.38
CA GLU A 99 8.19 -2.04 11.37
C GLU A 99 8.80 -0.99 12.30
N ILE A 100 9.10 0.19 11.76
CA ILE A 100 9.64 1.34 12.48
C ILE A 100 8.47 2.24 12.88
N ASP A 101 8.32 2.48 14.19
CA ASP A 101 7.12 3.15 14.71
C ASP A 101 6.93 4.55 14.12
N GLU A 102 8.01 5.27 13.86
CA GLU A 102 7.94 6.60 13.26
C GLU A 102 7.45 6.62 11.80
N PHE A 103 7.50 5.49 11.10
CA PHE A 103 7.03 5.31 9.71
C PHE A 103 5.82 4.37 9.61
N SER A 104 5.06 4.25 10.71
CA SER A 104 3.90 3.36 10.80
C SER A 104 2.55 4.05 10.75
N ASN A 105 2.52 5.38 10.75
CA ASN A 105 1.30 6.18 10.90
C ASN A 105 0.32 5.96 9.76
N GLY A 106 0.79 5.92 8.51
CA GLY A 106 -0.02 5.65 7.33
C GLY A 106 -0.70 4.29 7.42
N THR A 107 0.11 3.25 7.64
CA THR A 107 -0.37 1.87 7.76
C THR A 107 -1.36 1.70 8.92
N LYS A 108 -1.08 2.29 10.08
CA LYS A 108 -1.98 2.26 11.23
C LYS A 108 -3.31 2.96 10.92
N SER A 109 -3.27 4.13 10.28
CA SER A 109 -4.46 4.89 9.92
C SER A 109 -5.31 4.15 8.89
N LEU A 110 -4.68 3.51 7.90
CA LEU A 110 -5.36 2.62 6.95
C LEU A 110 -6.07 1.47 7.68
N ILE A 111 -5.39 0.82 8.63
CA ILE A 111 -5.99 -0.26 9.44
C ILE A 111 -7.20 0.24 10.21
N ASP A 112 -7.09 1.40 10.87
CA ASP A 112 -8.19 1.97 11.65
C ASP A 112 -9.41 2.35 10.80
N TYR A 113 -9.18 2.82 9.57
CA TYR A 113 -10.23 3.04 8.58
C TYR A 113 -10.88 1.72 8.14
N LEU A 114 -10.08 0.72 7.75
CA LEU A 114 -10.58 -0.57 7.26
C LEU A 114 -11.40 -1.32 8.31
N LYS A 115 -11.02 -1.25 9.59
CA LYS A 115 -11.76 -1.87 10.70
C LYS A 115 -13.16 -1.29 10.90
N GLN A 116 -13.36 -0.03 10.51
CA GLN A 116 -14.62 0.71 10.66
C GLN A 116 -15.43 0.75 9.36
N SER A 117 -14.90 0.18 8.28
CA SER A 117 -15.55 0.16 6.98
C SER A 117 -16.72 -0.82 6.98
N ASP A 118 -17.84 -0.41 6.37
CA ASP A 118 -18.98 -1.30 6.09
C ASP A 118 -18.67 -2.31 4.95
N SER A 119 -17.54 -2.15 4.27
CA SER A 119 -17.10 -3.02 3.18
C SER A 119 -16.61 -4.38 3.69
N LYS A 120 -16.73 -5.41 2.85
CA LYS A 120 -16.05 -6.69 3.10
C LYS A 120 -14.56 -6.53 2.85
N VAL A 121 -13.76 -6.46 3.92
CA VAL A 121 -12.30 -6.36 3.82
C VAL A 121 -11.66 -7.75 3.78
N ILE A 122 -11.02 -8.06 2.66
CA ILE A 122 -10.23 -9.28 2.44
C ILE A 122 -8.76 -8.88 2.47
N ALA A 123 -8.04 -9.28 3.50
CA ALA A 123 -6.61 -9.02 3.66
C ALA A 123 -5.77 -10.24 3.29
N GLY A 124 -4.59 -10.02 2.71
CA GLY A 124 -3.64 -11.10 2.45
C GLY A 124 -2.24 -10.57 2.15
N GLY A 125 -1.26 -11.46 2.15
CA GLY A 125 0.17 -11.12 2.08
C GLY A 125 0.82 -11.08 3.47
N GLY A 126 2.08 -11.53 3.56
CA GLY A 126 2.78 -11.68 4.83
C GLY A 126 2.91 -10.37 5.62
N GLU A 127 3.30 -9.29 4.94
CA GLU A 127 3.45 -7.96 5.55
C GLU A 127 2.11 -7.39 6.01
N THR A 128 1.03 -7.60 5.26
CA THR A 128 -0.33 -7.23 5.67
C THR A 128 -0.74 -7.90 6.97
N ILE A 129 -0.51 -9.21 7.09
CA ILE A 129 -0.83 -9.98 8.30
C ILE A 129 0.05 -9.50 9.47
N PHE A 130 1.33 -9.21 9.21
CA PHE A 130 2.22 -8.68 10.23
C PHE A 130 1.75 -7.30 10.73
N ALA A 131 1.35 -6.41 9.83
CA ALA A 131 0.78 -5.11 10.17
C ALA A 131 -0.53 -5.23 10.98
N ILE A 132 -1.42 -6.16 10.58
CA ILE A 132 -2.64 -6.47 11.36
C ILE A 132 -2.28 -6.91 12.77
N ASN A 133 -1.35 -7.85 12.92
CA ASN A 133 -0.97 -8.36 14.24
C ASN A 133 -0.27 -7.30 15.11
N LYS A 134 0.42 -6.33 14.49
CA LYS A 134 1.09 -5.23 15.21
C LYS A 134 0.09 -4.18 15.71
N PHE A 135 -0.95 -3.86 14.93
CA PHE A 135 -1.82 -2.70 15.20
C PHE A 135 -3.30 -3.03 15.45
N SER A 136 -3.72 -4.28 15.30
CA SER A 136 -5.13 -4.71 15.37
C SER A 136 -5.26 -6.22 15.67
N ASP A 137 -6.42 -6.79 15.33
CA ASP A 137 -6.76 -8.20 15.41
C ASP A 137 -7.46 -8.61 14.11
N THR A 138 -7.12 -9.80 13.61
CA THR A 138 -7.71 -10.41 12.41
C THR A 138 -9.24 -10.48 12.42
N LYS A 139 -9.87 -10.53 13.62
CA LYS A 139 -11.33 -10.61 13.77
C LYS A 139 -12.10 -9.38 13.27
N HIS A 140 -11.41 -8.25 13.05
CA HIS A 140 -12.02 -7.04 12.51
C HIS A 140 -12.19 -7.08 10.99
N PHE A 141 -11.62 -8.08 10.32
CA PHE A 141 -11.66 -8.20 8.86
C PHE A 141 -12.53 -9.39 8.44
N HIS A 142 -13.15 -9.29 7.27
CA HIS A 142 -14.05 -10.33 6.78
C HIS A 142 -13.29 -11.64 6.50
N TYR A 143 -12.10 -11.54 5.93
CA TYR A 143 -11.22 -12.68 5.70
C TYR A 143 -9.75 -12.25 5.71
N VAL A 144 -8.90 -13.04 6.37
CA VAL A 144 -7.45 -12.85 6.34
C VAL A 144 -6.82 -14.12 5.77
N SER A 145 -6.30 -14.00 4.55
CA SER A 145 -5.66 -15.10 3.84
C SER A 145 -4.26 -15.37 4.38
N THR A 146 -4.00 -16.60 4.83
CA THR A 146 -2.66 -17.06 5.23
C THR A 146 -1.88 -17.68 4.07
N ALA A 147 -2.43 -17.68 2.86
CA ALA A 147 -1.85 -18.38 1.71
C ALA A 147 -0.64 -17.64 1.08
N GLY A 148 -0.25 -16.48 1.61
CA GLY A 148 0.93 -15.74 1.18
C GLY A 148 0.96 -15.50 -0.34
N GLY A 149 1.99 -15.99 -1.01
CA GLY A 149 2.13 -15.87 -2.47
C GLY A 149 0.98 -16.48 -3.27
N ALA A 150 0.41 -17.60 -2.82
CA ALA A 150 -0.70 -18.25 -3.51
C ALA A 150 -1.97 -17.38 -3.54
N PHE A 151 -2.17 -16.52 -2.53
CA PHE A 151 -3.26 -15.52 -2.54
C PHE A 151 -3.08 -14.52 -3.68
N LEU A 152 -1.86 -14.02 -3.87
CA LEU A 152 -1.55 -13.05 -4.91
C LEU A 152 -1.55 -13.65 -6.30
N GLU A 153 -1.05 -14.88 -6.46
CA GLU A 153 -1.14 -15.61 -7.72
C GLU A 153 -2.59 -15.84 -8.13
N TYR A 154 -3.45 -16.23 -7.18
CA TYR A 154 -4.87 -16.41 -7.43
C TYR A 154 -5.56 -15.09 -7.83
N LEU A 155 -5.28 -13.99 -7.12
CA LEU A 155 -5.80 -12.66 -7.48
C LEU A 155 -5.25 -12.14 -8.82
N GLY A 156 -4.03 -12.54 -9.18
CA GLY A 156 -3.43 -12.26 -10.49
C GLY A 156 -4.07 -13.06 -11.64
N GLY A 157 -5.02 -13.94 -11.35
CA GLY A 157 -5.72 -14.76 -12.34
C GLY A 157 -5.00 -16.06 -12.71
N SER A 158 -3.94 -16.42 -11.98
CA SER A 158 -3.22 -17.68 -12.21
C SER A 158 -4.09 -18.88 -11.82
N LEU A 159 -4.03 -19.94 -12.63
CA LEU A 159 -4.60 -21.24 -12.29
C LEU A 159 -3.69 -21.94 -11.27
N LEU A 160 -4.18 -22.13 -10.05
CA LEU A 160 -3.45 -22.84 -9.02
C LEU A 160 -3.61 -24.36 -9.22
N PRO A 161 -2.52 -25.14 -9.42
CA PRO A 161 -2.60 -26.56 -9.73
C PRO A 161 -3.43 -27.38 -8.74
N SER A 162 -3.31 -27.07 -7.44
CA SER A 162 -4.07 -27.76 -6.39
C SER A 162 -5.57 -27.46 -6.44
N ILE A 163 -5.98 -26.26 -6.87
CA ILE A 163 -7.40 -25.90 -7.04
C ILE A 163 -7.95 -26.58 -8.29
N GLU A 164 -7.18 -26.61 -9.37
CA GLU A 164 -7.59 -27.26 -10.62
C GLU A 164 -7.81 -28.77 -10.42
N ALA A 165 -6.91 -29.44 -9.69
CA ALA A 165 -7.05 -30.87 -9.37
C ALA A 165 -8.34 -31.19 -8.57
N LEU A 166 -8.87 -30.22 -7.82
CA LEU A 166 -10.12 -30.38 -7.08
C LEU A 166 -11.37 -30.12 -7.94
N LYS A 167 -11.26 -29.31 -9.00
CA LYS A 167 -12.38 -29.04 -9.93
C LYS A 167 -12.71 -30.23 -10.84
N SER A 168 -11.76 -31.14 -11.05
CA SER A 168 -11.95 -32.35 -11.85
C SER A 168 -12.67 -33.49 -11.10
N LYS A 169 -13.36 -33.19 -10.00
CA LYS A 169 -14.03 -34.14 -9.13
C LYS A 169 -15.47 -33.71 -8.88
#